data_AF-A0A453MW40-F1
#
_entry.id   AF-A0A453MW40-F1
#
_cell.length_a   1.000
_cell.length_b   1.000
_cell.length_c   1.000
_cell.angle_alpha   90.00
_cell.angle_beta   90.00
_cell.angle_gamma   90.00
#
_symmetry.space_group_name_H-M   'P 1'
#
loop_
_entity.id
_entity.type
_entity.pdbx_description
1 polymer ?
#
loop_
_entity_poly.entity_id
_entity_poly.type
_entity_poly.pdbx_seq_one_letter_code
_entity_poly.pdbx_strand_id
1 'polypeptide(L)'
;MSDTNKKLKYAVIKWAMSTQRIFRSHISSPPNYTVKCVETSCPGKVHGHVPKYDIHWVVTNVVPHNCVRKNLLVNHPNLASTLIAQLMYT
;
A
#
# COMPACT_ATOMS: atom_id res chain seq x y z
N MET A 1 15.25 -9.43 4.39
CA MET A 1 13.90 -9.13 3.83
C MET A 1 13.95 -9.48 2.34
N SER A 2 13.22 -10.52 1.90
CA SER A 2 13.33 -11.05 0.52
C SER A 2 12.88 -10.03 -0.54
N ASP A 3 13.45 -10.10 -1.75
CA ASP A 3 13.16 -9.14 -2.82
C ASP A 3 11.69 -9.12 -3.26
N THR A 4 10.98 -10.24 -3.15
CA THR A 4 9.53 -10.33 -3.39
C THR A 4 8.73 -9.43 -2.46
N ASN A 5 9.12 -9.31 -1.18
CA ASN A 5 8.46 -8.43 -0.22
C ASN A 5 8.69 -6.95 -0.55
N LYS A 6 9.87 -6.58 -1.08
CA LYS A 6 10.16 -5.21 -1.52
C LYS A 6 9.31 -4.84 -2.74
N LYS A 7 9.22 -5.73 -3.74
CA LYS A 7 8.40 -5.54 -4.95
C LYS A 7 6.91 -5.39 -4.62
N LEU A 8 6.39 -6.20 -3.69
CA LEU A 8 5.03 -6.01 -3.19
C LEU A 8 4.84 -4.64 -2.57
N LYS A 9 5.69 -4.30 -1.59
CA LYS A 9 5.57 -3.06 -0.85
C LYS A 9 5.55 -1.88 -1.83
N TYR A 10 6.40 -1.92 -2.84
CA TYR A 10 6.40 -0.94 -3.93
C TYR A 10 5.09 -0.94 -4.74
N ALA A 11 4.59 -2.08 -5.18
CA ALA A 11 3.34 -2.18 -5.95
C ALA A 11 2.12 -1.63 -5.17
N VAL A 12 2.01 -1.97 -3.89
CA VAL A 12 0.92 -1.47 -3.03
C VAL A 12 1.08 0.01 -2.74
N ILE A 13 2.31 0.49 -2.57
CA ILE A 13 2.59 1.93 -2.45
C ILE A 13 2.20 2.67 -3.75
N LYS A 14 2.57 2.15 -4.92
CA LYS A 14 2.22 2.74 -6.22
C LYS A 14 0.71 2.80 -6.44
N TRP A 15 -0.01 1.72 -6.12
CA TRP A 15 -1.48 1.71 -6.13
C TRP A 15 -2.07 2.69 -5.10
N ALA A 16 -1.55 2.71 -3.87
CA ALA A 16 -1.99 3.66 -2.86
C ALA A 16 -1.83 5.12 -3.32
N MET A 17 -0.74 5.44 -4.04
CA MET A 17 -0.54 6.76 -4.64
C MET A 17 -1.57 7.11 -5.69
N SER A 18 -2.04 6.15 -6.52
CA SER A 18 -3.05 6.43 -7.53
C SER A 18 -4.39 6.83 -6.92
N THR A 19 -4.66 6.45 -5.67
CA THR A 19 -5.86 6.88 -4.93
C THR A 19 -5.72 8.27 -4.29
N GLN A 20 -4.51 8.86 -4.31
CA GLN A 20 -4.20 10.12 -3.64
C GLN A 20 -4.56 10.10 -2.14
N ARG A 21 -4.39 8.93 -1.50
CA ARG A 21 -4.64 8.70 -0.07
C ARG A 21 -3.42 8.08 0.60
N ILE A 22 -3.33 8.32 1.90
CA ILE A 22 -2.27 7.77 2.73
C ILE A 22 -2.80 6.50 3.40
N PHE A 23 -2.03 5.44 3.23
CA PHE A 23 -2.26 4.16 3.88
C PHE A 23 -1.11 3.83 4.81
N ARG A 24 -1.42 3.14 5.90
CA ARG A 24 -0.45 2.57 6.83
C ARG A 24 -0.55 1.05 6.80
N SER A 25 0.58 0.38 6.89
CA SER A 25 0.62 -1.08 7.05
C SER A 25 -0.05 -1.46 8.37
N HIS A 26 -1.08 -2.29 8.29
CA HIS A 26 -1.78 -2.85 9.44
C HIS A 26 -1.27 -4.26 9.76
N ILE A 27 -1.04 -5.09 8.74
CA ILE A 27 -0.45 -6.43 8.85
C ILE A 27 0.63 -6.57 7.78
N SER A 28 1.83 -7.02 8.17
CA SER A 28 2.95 -7.22 7.25
C SER A 28 3.71 -8.53 7.50
N SER A 29 3.02 -9.57 7.93
CA SER A 29 3.58 -10.91 8.16
C SER A 29 3.40 -11.77 6.92
N PRO A 30 4.47 -12.34 6.33
CA PRO A 30 4.32 -13.29 5.23
C PRO A 30 3.36 -14.44 5.62
N PRO A 31 2.41 -14.83 4.76
CA PRO A 31 2.22 -14.41 3.36
C PRO A 31 1.26 -13.23 3.17
N ASN A 32 0.82 -12.55 4.23
CA ASN A 32 -0.24 -11.55 4.21
C ASN A 32 0.28 -10.12 4.31
N TYR A 33 -0.33 -9.22 3.53
CA TYR A 33 -0.05 -7.80 3.59
C TYR A 33 -1.35 -7.01 3.55
N THR A 34 -1.62 -6.25 4.61
CA THR A 34 -2.82 -5.42 4.72
C THR A 34 -2.44 -3.98 4.97
N VAL A 35 -3.00 -3.08 4.18
CA VAL A 35 -2.89 -1.63 4.37
C VAL A 35 -4.25 -1.04 4.66
N LYS A 36 -4.32 -0.07 5.58
CA LYS A 36 -5.54 0.65 5.93
C LYS A 36 -5.32 2.14 5.74
N CYS A 37 -6.39 2.85 5.41
CA CYS A 37 -6.38 4.31 5.38
C CYS A 37 -5.96 4.86 6.75
N VAL A 38 -5.21 5.96 6.76
CA VAL A 38 -4.78 6.62 8.00
C VAL A 38 -5.93 7.34 8.72
N GLU A 39 -6.97 7.75 7.99
CA GLU A 39 -8.14 8.39 8.58
C GLU A 39 -8.91 7.40 9.47
N THR A 40 -9.07 7.73 10.75
CA THR A 40 -9.56 6.83 11.82
C THR A 40 -10.95 6.27 11.56
N SER A 41 -11.79 6.97 10.79
CA SER A 41 -13.16 6.56 10.44
C SER A 41 -13.30 6.00 9.02
N CYS A 42 -12.22 5.88 8.26
CA CYS A 42 -12.28 5.41 6.89
C CYS A 42 -12.24 3.87 6.81
N PRO A 43 -13.21 3.21 6.14
CA PRO A 43 -13.20 1.78 5.93
C PRO A 43 -12.17 1.33 4.88
N GLY A 44 -11.53 2.28 4.20
CA GLY A 44 -10.59 2.04 3.12
C GLY A 44 -9.46 1.10 3.55
N LYS A 45 -9.44 -0.10 2.96
CA LYS A 45 -8.44 -1.13 3.24
C LYS A 45 -8.13 -1.92 1.98
N VAL A 46 -6.88 -2.36 1.86
CA VAL A 46 -6.48 -3.35 0.88
C VAL A 46 -5.76 -4.49 1.56
N HIS A 47 -6.16 -5.69 1.18
CA HIS A 47 -5.51 -6.92 1.60
C HIS A 47 -4.98 -7.66 0.36
N GLY A 48 -3.69 -7.95 0.39
CA GLY A 48 -3.03 -8.84 -0.55
C GLY A 48 -2.39 -10.00 0.21
N HIS A 49 -2.25 -11.12 -0.47
CA HIS A 49 -1.53 -12.28 0.06
C HIS A 49 -0.78 -13.01 -1.06
N VAL A 50 0.21 -13.83 -0.69
CA VAL A 50 0.84 -14.80 -1.60
C VAL A 50 0.25 -16.19 -1.30
N PRO A 51 -0.45 -16.81 -2.26
CA PRO A 51 -0.88 -18.19 -2.11
C PRO A 51 0.30 -19.14 -1.87
N LYS A 52 0.07 -20.24 -1.14
CA LYS A 52 1.12 -21.20 -0.73
C LYS A 52 1.95 -21.78 -1.89
N TYR A 53 1.37 -21.87 -3.08
CA TYR A 53 1.98 -22.47 -4.28
C TYR A 53 2.20 -21.45 -5.40
N ASP A 54 2.11 -20.17 -5.10
CA ASP A 54 2.32 -19.09 -6.06
C ASP A 54 3.43 -18.17 -5.56
N ILE A 55 4.04 -17.45 -6.49
CA ILE A 55 5.03 -16.40 -6.23
C ILE A 55 4.43 -15.01 -6.46
N HIS A 56 3.26 -14.94 -7.09
CA HIS A 56 2.55 -13.71 -7.35
C HIS A 56 1.69 -13.31 -6.16
N TRP A 57 1.55 -12.00 -5.98
CA TRP A 57 0.65 -11.44 -4.99
C TRP A 57 -0.75 -11.30 -5.57
N VAL A 58 -1.73 -11.79 -4.82
CA VAL A 58 -3.14 -11.68 -5.17
C VAL A 58 -3.81 -10.69 -4.23
N VAL A 59 -4.42 -9.66 -4.80
CA VAL A 59 -5.29 -8.72 -4.09
C VAL A 59 -6.66 -9.36 -3.95
N THR A 60 -7.09 -9.67 -2.71
CA THR A 60 -8.36 -10.36 -2.47
C THR A 60 -9.42 -9.49 -1.84
N ASN A 61 -9.05 -8.35 -1.25
CA ASN A 61 -10.03 -7.44 -0.66
C ASN A 61 -9.61 -5.99 -0.88
N VAL A 62 -10.44 -5.25 -1.62
CA VAL A 62 -10.32 -3.81 -1.80
C VAL A 62 -11.62 -3.17 -1.30
N VAL A 63 -11.53 -2.46 -0.18
CA VAL A 63 -12.66 -1.67 0.33
C VAL A 63 -12.43 -0.21 -0.05
N PRO A 64 -13.40 0.44 -0.73
CA PRO A 64 -13.26 1.82 -1.13
C PRO A 64 -13.27 2.77 0.07
N HIS A 65 -12.81 4.00 -0.16
CA HIS A 65 -12.87 5.08 0.82
C HIS A 65 -14.26 5.71 0.84
N ASN A 66 -14.71 6.14 2.01
CA ASN A 66 -15.80 7.11 2.18
C ASN A 66 -15.32 8.42 2.81
N CYS A 67 -14.01 8.57 3.02
CA CYS A 67 -13.44 9.73 3.68
C CYS A 67 -13.22 10.89 2.70
N VAL A 68 -13.57 12.10 3.17
CA VAL A 68 -13.23 13.34 2.48
C VAL A 68 -11.73 13.59 2.64
N ARG A 69 -11.08 14.02 1.56
CA ARG A 69 -9.65 14.34 1.57
C ARG A 69 -9.41 15.57 2.43
N LYS A 70 -8.98 15.38 3.69
CA LYS A 70 -8.85 16.49 4.64
C LYS A 70 -7.65 17.40 4.36
N ASN A 71 -6.53 16.89 3.87
CA ASN A 71 -5.36 17.65 3.35
C ASN A 71 -4.33 16.68 2.73
N LEU A 72 -3.43 17.19 1.88
CA LEU A 72 -2.16 16.50 1.58
C LEU A 72 -1.29 16.58 2.83
N LEU A 73 -1.03 15.47 3.52
CA LEU A 73 -0.09 15.51 4.64
C LEU A 73 1.30 15.93 4.12
N VAL A 74 1.92 16.89 4.81
CA VAL A 74 3.29 17.39 4.50
C VAL A 74 4.29 16.23 4.46
N ASN A 75 4.11 15.24 5.34
CA ASN A 75 4.85 13.98 5.33
C ASN A 75 3.93 12.85 4.85
N HIS A 76 4.10 12.43 3.60
CA HIS A 76 3.38 11.30 3.05
C HIS A 76 4.24 10.04 3.27
N PRO A 77 3.91 9.13 4.20
CA PRO A 77 4.77 7.99 4.56
C PRO A 77 4.98 7.01 3.39
N ASN A 78 4.10 7.07 2.39
CA ASN A 78 4.25 6.32 1.16
C ASN A 78 5.12 7.05 0.11
N LEU A 79 5.38 8.35 0.25
CA LEU A 79 6.10 9.19 -0.73
C LEU A 79 7.55 9.44 -0.25
N ALA A 80 8.32 8.35 -0.11
CA ALA A 80 9.73 8.45 0.21
C ALA A 80 10.54 8.90 -1.03
N SER A 81 11.65 9.62 -0.82
CA SER A 81 12.57 10.02 -1.90
C SER A 81 13.04 8.84 -2.75
N THR A 82 13.21 7.66 -2.13
CA THR A 82 13.51 6.40 -2.81
C THR A 82 12.42 5.96 -3.78
N LEU A 83 11.14 6.14 -3.43
CA LEU A 83 10.03 5.86 -4.34
C LEU A 83 10.03 6.82 -5.53
N ILE A 84 10.25 8.12 -5.28
CA ILE A 84 10.30 9.14 -6.34
C ILE A 84 11.42 8.80 -7.32
N ALA A 85 12.61 8.47 -6.81
CA ALA A 85 13.73 8.06 -7.66
C ALA A 85 13.38 6.83 -8.51
N GLN A 86 12.73 5.81 -7.92
CA GLN A 86 12.25 4.63 -8.63
C GLN A 86 11.06 4.86 -9.58
N LEU A 87 10.44 6.04 -9.60
CA LEU A 87 9.38 6.38 -10.55
C LEU A 87 9.90 7.26 -11.69
N MET A 88 10.91 8.10 -11.41
CA MET A 88 11.44 9.08 -12.36
C MET A 88 12.66 8.57 -13.13
N TYR A 89 13.44 7.64 -12.56
CA TYR A 89 14.73 7.19 -13.10
C TYR A 89 14.80 5.67 -13.36
N THR A 90 13.64 5.02 -13.51
CA THR A 90 13.51 3.64 -14.00
C THR A 90 13.00 3.63 -15.42
#